data_AF-A0A3M3XDU6-F1
#
_entry.id   AF-A0A3M3XDU6-F1
#
_cell.length_a   1.000
_cell.length_b   1.000
_cell.length_c   1.000
_cell.angle_alpha   90.00
_cell.angle_beta   90.00
_cell.angle_gamma   90.00
#
_symmetry.space_group_name_H-M   'P 1'
#
loop_
_entity.id
_entity.type
_entity.pdbx_description
1 polymer ?
#
loop_
_entity_poly.entity_id
_entity_poly.type
_entity_poly.pdbx_seq_one_letter_code
_entity_poly.pdbx_strand_id
1 'polypeptide(L)'
;MTSLQVMAGNAVVKTVVEEACAKVIYQSWMNERAPEHQHDAVMFLNHCLARAERENCDLPAQPETLEQWMEQNVGVVADQYAQYLEQRRAGQPRRFFKSKAQAMYFIQQVAPAKLVDGAWLYGLLPHWADYRFHGLIRTYLEELGDGEQAQNHVSLYRKLLADLDCDTSAPLPDEAYLQGAIQLSLGQLSEQYLPEVIGYNLGYEQLPLHLLITSFELNELGIDPYYFTLHVTIDNASTGHARKAAQSVIELLPVGQERNEFYRRVASGYRLNELGMGSTAVIQSFDLEQEVVAMLERKRTFGQHMHSDYCRLDGKTVNEWLAHPDQIPEFLDVLQSRGWIKRHEDPIHSRFWKLFEGVGAPMFGVFNGYEKQLMHDWIAGDWLSDGSAPPTVGKRLPEAFRSRFRNLQNAGQPSLTAGAPTATDADPDVRELHMKLESAAASEKMPTLIESMSPARHATAAGLCATRLFVSSMAERVTGVPA
;
A
#
# COMPACT_ATOMS: atom_id res chain seq x y z
N MET A 1 -27.07 50.34 50.18
CA MET A 1 -26.44 49.04 50.46
C MET A 1 -27.14 47.97 49.65
N THR A 2 -26.54 47.53 48.55
CA THR A 2 -26.88 46.31 47.77
C THR A 2 -25.85 46.21 46.63
N SER A 3 -24.70 45.59 46.90
CA SER A 3 -24.34 44.20 46.53
C SER A 3 -23.98 44.05 45.04
N LEU A 4 -22.69 44.17 44.74
CA LEU A 4 -22.03 43.70 43.52
C LEU A 4 -21.92 42.17 43.57
N GLN A 5 -22.59 41.47 42.67
CA GLN A 5 -22.31 40.06 42.38
C GLN A 5 -21.39 39.98 41.16
N VAL A 6 -20.15 39.59 41.40
CA VAL A 6 -19.19 39.19 40.36
C VAL A 6 -19.55 37.77 39.93
N MET A 7 -20.06 37.61 38.71
CA MET A 7 -20.17 36.31 38.07
C MET A 7 -18.81 35.96 37.46
N ALA A 8 -18.04 35.14 38.17
CA ALA A 8 -16.87 34.46 37.62
C ALA A 8 -17.36 33.32 36.71
N GLY A 9 -17.47 33.59 35.42
CA GLY A 9 -17.62 32.56 34.40
C GLY A 9 -16.27 31.91 34.15
N ASN A 10 -16.06 30.70 34.67
CA ASN A 10 -14.96 29.84 34.23
C ASN A 10 -15.17 29.53 32.75
N ALA A 11 -14.45 30.24 31.88
CA ALA A 11 -14.27 29.84 30.50
C ALA A 11 -13.48 28.53 30.51
N VAL A 12 -14.21 27.41 30.43
CA VAL A 12 -13.62 26.13 30.06
C VAL A 12 -13.15 26.29 28.62
N VAL A 13 -11.88 26.65 28.45
CA VAL A 13 -11.19 26.47 27.17
C VAL A 13 -11.15 24.96 26.95
N LYS A 14 -12.16 24.44 26.25
CA LYS A 14 -12.00 23.18 25.53
C LYS A 14 -10.93 23.47 24.49
N THR A 15 -9.68 23.16 24.81
CA THR A 15 -8.67 22.88 23.80
C THR A 15 -9.23 21.72 23.00
N VAL A 16 -9.93 22.04 21.91
CA VAL A 16 -10.11 21.10 20.82
C VAL A 16 -8.70 20.90 20.30
N VAL A 17 -8.04 19.84 20.74
CA VAL A 17 -6.84 19.35 20.07
C VAL A 17 -7.34 18.98 18.68
N GLU A 18 -7.04 19.80 17.68
CA GLU A 18 -7.24 19.40 16.28
C GLU A 18 -6.45 18.11 16.10
N GLU A 19 -7.17 17.02 15.87
CA GLU A 19 -6.58 15.71 15.62
C GLU A 19 -5.72 15.85 14.37
N ALA A 20 -4.42 15.56 14.48
CA ALA A 20 -3.50 15.68 13.35
C ALA A 20 -3.97 14.74 12.23
N CYS A 21 -4.34 15.34 11.09
CA CYS A 21 -4.78 14.65 9.88
C CYS A 21 -3.71 13.65 9.42
N ALA A 22 -4.05 12.36 9.33
CA ALA A 22 -3.08 11.29 9.02
C ALA A 22 -2.35 11.56 7.70
N LYS A 23 -3.07 12.10 6.72
CA LYS A 23 -2.53 12.52 5.44
C LYS A 23 -1.46 13.61 5.56
N VAL A 24 -1.61 14.57 6.48
CA VAL A 24 -0.60 15.60 6.72
C VAL A 24 0.68 14.97 7.27
N ILE A 25 0.56 14.07 8.26
CA ILE A 25 1.70 13.34 8.83
C ILE A 25 2.38 12.46 7.76
N TYR A 26 1.60 11.75 6.96
CA TYR A 26 2.10 10.96 5.85
C TYR A 26 2.92 11.82 4.88
N GLN A 27 2.35 12.95 4.43
CA GLN A 27 3.00 13.86 3.50
C GLN A 27 4.24 14.52 4.09
N SER A 28 4.25 14.87 5.38
CA SER A 28 5.41 15.47 6.02
C SER A 28 6.62 14.54 6.03
N TRP A 29 6.41 13.24 6.30
CA TRP A 29 7.50 12.27 6.33
C TRP A 29 7.97 11.82 4.93
N MET A 30 7.10 11.93 3.93
CA MET A 30 7.47 11.69 2.54
C MET A 30 8.21 12.88 1.89
N ASN A 31 8.27 14.03 2.58
CA ASN A 31 8.99 15.22 2.14
C ASN A 31 10.33 15.34 2.89
N GLU A 32 11.36 15.88 2.22
CA GLU A 32 12.72 16.06 2.75
C GLU A 32 12.83 17.08 3.92
N ARG A 33 11.70 17.66 4.37
CA ARG A 33 11.60 18.64 5.48
C ARG A 33 10.97 18.06 6.76
N ALA A 34 11.22 16.77 6.99
CA ALA A 34 10.77 15.97 8.14
C ALA A 34 10.92 16.61 9.56
N PRO A 35 11.95 17.44 9.90
CA PRO A 35 12.17 17.87 11.29
C PRO A 35 11.10 18.80 11.88
N GLU A 36 10.34 19.54 11.05
CA GLU A 36 9.39 20.55 11.53
C GLU A 36 8.11 19.95 12.14
N HIS A 37 7.84 18.65 11.89
CA HIS A 37 6.61 17.96 12.30
C HIS A 37 6.82 16.86 13.35
N GLN A 38 8.01 16.78 13.96
CA GLN A 38 8.30 15.73 14.94
C GLN A 38 7.33 15.76 16.14
N HIS A 39 6.97 16.95 16.62
CA HIS A 39 5.99 17.10 17.70
C HIS A 39 4.60 16.57 17.31
N ASP A 40 4.13 16.94 16.12
CA ASP A 40 2.82 16.51 15.59
C ASP A 40 2.77 15.00 15.41
N ALA A 41 3.86 14.39 14.90
CA ALA A 41 3.96 12.95 14.74
C ALA A 41 3.98 12.18 16.07
N VAL A 42 4.64 12.73 17.11
CA VAL A 42 4.60 12.17 18.48
C VAL A 42 3.18 12.22 19.03
N MET A 43 2.48 13.35 18.86
CA MET A 43 1.08 13.48 19.31
C MET A 43 0.15 12.52 18.56
N PHE A 44 0.32 12.42 17.25
CA PHE A 44 -0.40 11.49 16.39
C PHE A 44 -0.18 10.03 16.80
N LEU A 45 1.07 9.60 17.00
CA LEU A 45 1.38 8.21 17.34
C LEU A 45 0.85 7.85 18.74
N ASN A 46 0.97 8.75 19.72
CA ASN A 46 0.38 8.54 21.05
C ASN A 46 -1.15 8.44 21.00
N HIS A 47 -1.80 9.24 20.15
CA HIS A 47 -3.23 9.14 19.92
C HIS A 47 -3.60 7.77 19.31
N CYS A 48 -2.84 7.30 18.32
CA CYS A 48 -3.02 5.97 17.74
C CYS A 48 -2.84 4.87 18.79
N LEU A 49 -1.80 4.92 19.62
CA LEU A 49 -1.56 3.95 20.69
C LEU A 49 -2.74 3.91 21.69
N ALA A 50 -3.26 5.07 22.09
CA ALA A 50 -4.43 5.16 22.97
C ALA A 50 -5.71 4.58 22.33
N ARG A 51 -5.85 4.65 21.00
CA ARG A 51 -6.93 3.97 20.28
C ARG A 51 -6.72 2.46 20.22
N ALA A 52 -5.50 2.03 19.91
CA ALA A 52 -5.11 0.63 19.77
C ALA A 52 -5.30 -0.18 21.07
N GLU A 53 -5.23 0.47 22.25
CA GLU A 53 -5.55 -0.18 23.52
C GLU A 53 -6.96 -0.80 23.59
N ARG A 54 -7.90 -0.31 22.77
CA ARG A 54 -9.28 -0.83 22.68
C ARG A 54 -9.41 -2.03 21.76
N GLU A 55 -8.41 -2.28 20.92
CA GLU A 55 -8.42 -3.40 19.98
C GLU A 55 -8.09 -4.71 20.69
N ASN A 56 -8.57 -5.81 20.12
CA ASN A 56 -8.24 -7.13 20.63
C ASN A 56 -6.72 -7.38 20.51
N CYS A 57 -6.16 -8.14 21.43
CA CYS A 57 -4.79 -8.60 21.34
C CYS A 57 -4.78 -10.10 21.63
N ASP A 58 -4.45 -10.86 20.61
CA ASP A 58 -4.36 -12.32 20.64
C ASP A 58 -2.91 -12.80 20.89
N LEU A 59 -1.97 -11.88 21.15
CA LEU A 59 -0.61 -12.24 21.53
C LEU A 59 -0.62 -13.07 22.82
N PRO A 60 0.26 -14.08 22.92
CA PRO A 60 0.39 -14.86 24.14
C PRO A 60 0.85 -14.01 25.32
N ALA A 61 0.50 -14.41 26.54
CA ALA A 61 0.96 -13.69 27.74
C ALA A 61 2.47 -13.83 28.00
N GLN A 62 3.11 -14.89 27.48
CA GLN A 62 4.54 -15.15 27.63
C GLN A 62 5.23 -15.05 26.27
N PRO A 63 6.24 -14.16 26.11
CA PRO A 63 6.89 -13.94 24.84
C PRO A 63 7.55 -15.22 24.28
N GLU A 64 8.03 -16.12 25.14
CA GLU A 64 8.64 -17.40 24.74
C GLU A 64 7.74 -18.29 23.88
N THR A 65 6.43 -18.05 23.89
CA THR A 65 5.46 -18.84 23.13
C THR A 65 5.09 -18.20 21.79
N LEU A 66 5.72 -17.09 21.41
CA LEU A 66 5.44 -16.37 20.17
C LEU A 66 5.68 -17.19 18.90
N GLU A 67 6.76 -17.99 18.84
CA GLU A 67 7.00 -18.85 17.67
C GLU A 67 5.87 -19.88 17.51
N GLN A 68 5.42 -20.50 18.60
CA GLN A 68 4.31 -21.46 18.57
C GLN A 68 2.98 -20.80 18.20
N TRP A 69 2.70 -19.61 18.72
CA TRP A 69 1.51 -18.81 18.38
C TRP A 69 1.48 -18.47 16.88
N MET A 70 2.61 -18.02 16.33
CA MET A 70 2.76 -17.73 14.90
C MET A 70 2.52 -18.98 14.04
N GLU A 71 3.12 -20.12 14.39
CA GLU A 71 2.91 -21.39 13.66
C GLU A 71 1.43 -21.81 13.65
N GLN A 72 0.72 -21.64 14.77
CA GLN A 72 -0.71 -21.92 14.86
C GLN A 72 -1.52 -21.00 13.95
N ASN A 73 -1.23 -19.70 13.95
CA ASN A 73 -1.91 -18.73 13.11
C ASN A 73 -1.75 -19.04 11.61
N VAL A 74 -0.53 -19.41 11.18
CA VAL A 74 -0.29 -19.84 9.80
C VAL A 74 -1.08 -21.09 9.46
N GLY A 75 -1.18 -22.05 10.37
CA GLY A 75 -2.02 -23.24 10.20
C GLY A 75 -3.50 -22.90 9.97
N VAL A 76 -4.06 -21.99 10.79
CA VAL A 76 -5.44 -21.52 10.65
C VAL A 76 -5.67 -20.84 9.31
N VAL A 77 -4.76 -19.96 8.88
CA VAL A 77 -4.85 -19.27 7.60
C VAL A 77 -4.76 -20.25 6.42
N ALA A 78 -3.89 -21.26 6.52
CA ALA A 78 -3.76 -22.30 5.50
C ALA A 78 -5.06 -23.12 5.34
N ASP A 79 -5.68 -23.52 6.44
CA ASP A 79 -6.96 -24.25 6.42
C ASP A 79 -8.10 -23.40 5.81
N GLN A 80 -8.19 -22.13 6.20
CA GLN A 80 -9.17 -21.19 5.65
C GLN A 80 -8.98 -20.97 4.15
N TYR A 81 -7.73 -20.89 3.69
CA TYR A 81 -7.43 -20.75 2.27
C TYR A 81 -7.71 -22.04 1.49
N ALA A 82 -7.42 -23.22 2.06
CA ALA A 82 -7.77 -24.50 1.46
C ALA A 82 -9.29 -24.60 1.25
N GLN A 83 -10.08 -24.20 2.26
CA GLN A 83 -11.54 -24.13 2.17
C GLN A 83 -12.01 -23.15 1.08
N TYR A 84 -11.38 -21.97 0.98
CA TYR A 84 -11.65 -21.03 -0.11
C TYR A 84 -11.43 -21.67 -1.48
N LEU A 85 -10.31 -22.37 -1.69
CA LEU A 85 -10.02 -23.04 -2.95
C LEU A 85 -11.02 -24.17 -3.28
N GLU A 86 -11.52 -24.90 -2.28
CA GLU A 86 -12.59 -25.88 -2.47
C GLU A 86 -13.89 -25.24 -2.93
N GLN A 87 -14.29 -24.12 -2.31
CA GLN A 87 -15.47 -23.35 -2.72
C GLN A 87 -15.34 -22.89 -4.18
N ARG A 88 -14.17 -22.36 -4.56
CA ARG A 88 -13.91 -21.93 -5.95
C ARG A 88 -13.93 -23.11 -6.93
N ARG A 89 -13.38 -24.28 -6.57
CA ARG A 89 -13.50 -25.51 -7.38
C ARG A 89 -14.95 -25.99 -7.55
N ALA A 90 -15.79 -25.73 -6.54
CA ALA A 90 -17.22 -26.04 -6.58
C ALA A 90 -18.05 -25.00 -7.36
N GLY A 91 -17.43 -23.99 -7.96
CA GLY A 91 -18.10 -22.97 -8.78
C GLY A 91 -18.70 -21.80 -8.00
N GLN A 92 -18.42 -21.67 -6.69
CA GLN A 92 -18.79 -20.47 -5.94
C GLN A 92 -18.08 -19.24 -6.52
N PRO A 93 -18.69 -18.04 -6.51
CA PRO A 93 -18.10 -16.82 -7.06
C PRO A 93 -16.87 -16.34 -6.26
N ARG A 94 -16.19 -15.31 -6.78
CA ARG A 94 -15.06 -14.68 -6.08
C ARG A 94 -15.54 -14.12 -4.74
N ARG A 95 -14.69 -14.20 -3.71
CA ARG A 95 -15.00 -13.73 -2.36
C ARG A 95 -14.79 -12.22 -2.22
N PHE A 96 -13.75 -11.66 -2.84
CA PHE A 96 -13.38 -10.27 -2.66
C PHE A 96 -13.80 -9.38 -3.82
N PHE A 97 -13.42 -9.71 -5.04
CA PHE A 97 -13.60 -8.81 -6.18
C PHE A 97 -14.66 -9.35 -7.12
N LYS A 98 -15.81 -8.67 -7.17
CA LYS A 98 -16.88 -8.98 -8.14
C LYS A 98 -16.47 -8.60 -9.55
N SER A 99 -15.74 -7.49 -9.70
CA SER A 99 -15.32 -6.94 -10.99
C SER A 99 -13.88 -6.44 -10.97
N LYS A 100 -13.34 -6.08 -12.15
CA LYS A 100 -11.97 -5.55 -12.27
C LYS A 100 -11.88 -4.14 -11.69
N ALA A 101 -12.92 -3.32 -11.87
CA ALA A 101 -13.00 -1.99 -11.26
C ALA A 101 -12.93 -2.05 -9.73
N GLN A 102 -13.61 -3.00 -9.08
CA GLN A 102 -13.52 -3.17 -7.63
C GLN A 102 -12.10 -3.52 -7.15
N ALA A 103 -11.39 -4.37 -7.90
CA ALA A 103 -10.00 -4.69 -7.59
C ALA A 103 -9.08 -3.47 -7.75
N MET A 104 -9.26 -2.68 -8.82
CA MET A 104 -8.51 -1.43 -9.03
C MET A 104 -8.82 -0.37 -7.98
N TYR A 105 -10.07 -0.28 -7.52
CA TYR A 105 -10.45 0.56 -6.39
C TYR A 105 -9.70 0.17 -5.14
N PHE A 106 -9.72 -1.12 -4.76
CA PHE A 106 -8.99 -1.62 -3.60
C PHE A 106 -7.49 -1.29 -3.67
N ILE A 107 -6.84 -1.54 -4.82
CA ILE A 107 -5.42 -1.23 -5.03
C ILE A 107 -5.15 0.26 -4.84
N GLN A 108 -6.03 1.16 -5.30
CA GLN A 108 -5.85 2.59 -5.05
C GLN A 108 -6.03 2.96 -3.58
N GLN A 109 -7.07 2.44 -2.93
CA GLN A 109 -7.38 2.78 -1.54
C GLN A 109 -6.30 2.36 -0.54
N VAL A 110 -5.63 1.22 -0.77
CA VAL A 110 -4.53 0.77 0.11
C VAL A 110 -3.16 1.29 -0.31
N ALA A 111 -3.07 2.08 -1.39
CA ALA A 111 -1.82 2.58 -1.92
C ALA A 111 -0.98 3.38 -0.90
N PRO A 112 -1.53 4.26 -0.04
CA PRO A 112 -0.71 4.99 0.92
C PRO A 112 0.08 4.07 1.85
N ALA A 113 -0.52 2.98 2.34
CA ALA A 113 0.19 2.02 3.17
C ALA A 113 1.22 1.20 2.36
N LYS A 114 0.89 0.81 1.12
CA LYS A 114 1.77 -0.04 0.29
C LYS A 114 2.92 0.72 -0.37
N LEU A 115 2.81 2.03 -0.51
CA LEU A 115 3.88 2.89 -1.04
C LEU A 115 4.94 3.26 0.00
N VAL A 116 4.77 2.83 1.25
CA VAL A 116 5.74 3.01 2.35
C VAL A 116 6.04 1.69 3.07
N ASP A 117 5.87 0.58 2.37
CA ASP A 117 6.11 -0.77 2.92
C ASP A 117 7.51 -0.89 3.54
N GLY A 118 7.58 -1.53 4.71
CA GLY A 118 8.80 -1.61 5.52
C GLY A 118 9.18 -0.34 6.29
N ALA A 119 8.56 0.82 6.07
CA ALA A 119 9.06 2.11 6.60
C ALA A 119 9.20 2.17 8.13
N TRP A 120 8.43 1.37 8.89
CA TRP A 120 8.51 1.32 10.36
C TRP A 120 9.87 0.83 10.87
N LEU A 121 10.64 0.11 10.05
CA LEU A 121 11.96 -0.41 10.41
C LEU A 121 13.11 0.54 10.04
N TYR A 122 12.83 1.62 9.31
CA TYR A 122 13.86 2.54 8.80
C TYR A 122 14.81 3.03 9.89
N GLY A 123 14.26 3.49 11.02
CA GLY A 123 15.05 4.01 12.13
C GLY A 123 15.85 2.96 12.91
N LEU A 124 15.75 1.68 12.54
CA LEU A 124 16.59 0.62 13.10
C LEU A 124 17.94 0.50 12.38
N LEU A 125 18.09 1.06 11.17
CA LEU A 125 19.34 1.00 10.41
C LEU A 125 20.58 1.53 11.17
N PRO A 126 20.52 2.58 12.00
CA PRO A 126 21.65 3.00 12.83
C PRO A 126 22.18 1.90 13.76
N HIS A 127 21.35 0.90 14.10
CA HIS A 127 21.72 -0.25 14.92
C HIS A 127 22.35 -1.41 14.13
N TRP A 128 22.74 -1.21 12.86
CA TRP A 128 23.40 -2.24 12.01
C TRP A 128 24.59 -2.96 12.67
N ALA A 129 25.20 -2.29 13.64
CA ALA A 129 26.33 -2.79 14.41
C ALA A 129 26.00 -3.82 15.49
N ASP A 130 24.74 -3.86 15.94
CA ASP A 130 24.26 -4.71 17.02
C ASP A 130 23.51 -5.91 16.42
N TYR A 131 24.02 -7.11 16.67
CA TYR A 131 23.49 -8.35 16.09
C TYR A 131 22.04 -8.61 16.49
N ARG A 132 21.57 -8.08 17.62
CA ARG A 132 20.18 -8.23 18.09
C ARG A 132 19.17 -7.54 17.17
N PHE A 133 19.62 -6.59 16.36
CA PHE A 133 18.79 -5.88 15.38
C PHE A 133 18.86 -6.49 13.98
N HIS A 134 19.74 -7.47 13.75
CA HIS A 134 19.98 -8.01 12.40
C HIS A 134 18.74 -8.64 11.79
N GLY A 135 17.88 -9.31 12.57
CA GLY A 135 16.61 -9.85 12.08
C GLY A 135 15.70 -8.76 11.50
N LEU A 136 15.47 -7.69 12.25
CA LEU A 136 14.65 -6.54 11.85
C LEU A 136 15.25 -5.76 10.68
N ILE A 137 16.56 -5.49 10.72
CA ILE A 137 17.26 -4.78 9.62
C ILE A 137 17.22 -5.64 8.35
N ARG A 138 17.38 -6.96 8.47
CA ARG A 138 17.31 -7.87 7.31
C ARG A 138 15.92 -7.86 6.69
N THR A 139 14.86 -7.86 7.50
CA THR A 139 13.48 -7.67 7.01
C THR A 139 13.39 -6.38 6.19
N TYR A 140 13.80 -5.23 6.74
CA TYR A 140 13.77 -3.96 6.00
C TYR A 140 14.53 -4.02 4.67
N LEU A 141 15.74 -4.59 4.67
CA LEU A 141 16.54 -4.72 3.45
C LEU A 141 15.88 -5.64 2.41
N GLU A 142 15.15 -6.68 2.84
CA GLU A 142 14.36 -7.58 1.96
C GLU A 142 13.15 -6.82 1.37
N GLU A 143 12.45 -5.99 2.15
CA GLU A 143 11.40 -5.07 1.65
C GLU A 143 11.93 -4.09 0.58
N LEU A 144 13.17 -3.65 0.78
CA LEU A 144 13.88 -2.79 -0.15
C LEU A 144 14.37 -3.56 -1.40
N GLY A 145 14.16 -4.87 -1.46
CA GLY A 145 14.56 -5.75 -2.55
C GLY A 145 16.05 -6.00 -2.62
N ASP A 146 16.80 -5.83 -1.52
CA ASP A 146 18.27 -5.82 -1.51
C ASP A 146 18.90 -4.78 -2.45
N GLY A 147 18.12 -3.77 -2.85
CA GLY A 147 18.49 -2.79 -3.86
C GLY A 147 18.26 -3.24 -5.30
N GLU A 148 17.63 -4.40 -5.52
CA GLU A 148 17.14 -4.83 -6.82
C GLU A 148 15.74 -4.25 -7.07
N GLN A 149 15.61 -3.37 -8.07
CA GLN A 149 14.35 -2.67 -8.36
C GLN A 149 13.17 -3.63 -8.62
N ALA A 150 13.44 -4.77 -9.26
CA ALA A 150 12.44 -5.79 -9.57
C ALA A 150 11.94 -6.55 -8.32
N GLN A 151 12.60 -6.37 -7.17
CA GLN A 151 12.22 -6.96 -5.89
C GLN A 151 11.85 -5.90 -4.87
N ASN A 152 12.12 -4.62 -5.12
CA ASN A 152 11.76 -3.53 -4.21
C ASN A 152 10.23 -3.35 -4.13
N HIS A 153 9.68 -3.47 -2.93
CA HIS A 153 8.22 -3.53 -2.71
C HIS A 153 7.48 -2.28 -3.22
N VAL A 154 8.01 -1.10 -2.89
CA VAL A 154 7.45 0.19 -3.36
C VAL A 154 7.55 0.33 -4.87
N SER A 155 8.66 -0.10 -5.48
CA SER A 155 8.83 -0.08 -6.95
C SER A 155 7.83 -1.01 -7.64
N LEU A 156 7.62 -2.21 -7.09
CA LEU A 156 6.62 -3.16 -7.56
C LEU A 156 5.20 -2.59 -7.48
N TYR A 157 4.86 -1.93 -6.36
CA TYR A 157 3.54 -1.34 -6.18
C TYR A 157 3.30 -0.13 -7.11
N ARG A 158 4.31 0.73 -7.28
CA ARG A 158 4.25 1.84 -8.25
C ARG A 158 4.07 1.33 -9.67
N LYS A 159 4.77 0.27 -10.05
CA LYS A 159 4.59 -0.39 -11.34
C LYS A 159 3.16 -0.92 -11.50
N LEU A 160 2.60 -1.58 -10.49
CA LEU A 160 1.23 -2.08 -10.52
C LEU A 160 0.21 -0.95 -10.76
N LEU A 161 0.34 0.16 -10.03
CA LEU A 161 -0.52 1.34 -10.22
C LEU A 161 -0.39 1.93 -11.63
N ALA A 162 0.84 2.02 -12.15
CA ALA A 162 1.11 2.54 -13.50
C ALA A 162 0.57 1.61 -14.60
N ASP A 163 0.75 0.29 -14.48
CA ASP A 163 0.23 -0.69 -15.45
C ASP A 163 -1.30 -0.70 -15.51
N LEU A 164 -1.95 -0.34 -14.40
CA LEU A 164 -3.40 -0.18 -14.30
C LEU A 164 -3.88 1.21 -14.74
N ASP A 165 -2.96 2.14 -15.01
CA ASP A 165 -3.22 3.55 -15.32
C ASP A 165 -4.18 4.17 -14.29
N CYS A 166 -3.89 3.91 -13.01
CA CYS A 166 -4.59 4.52 -11.87
C CYS A 166 -4.01 5.92 -11.59
N ASP A 167 -4.88 6.91 -11.45
CA ASP A 167 -4.48 8.27 -11.08
C ASP A 167 -4.24 8.36 -9.57
N THR A 168 -2.97 8.46 -9.18
CA THR A 168 -2.55 8.62 -7.78
C THR A 168 -2.52 10.08 -7.32
N SER A 169 -2.84 11.04 -8.19
CA SER A 169 -2.86 12.46 -7.86
C SER A 169 -4.14 12.89 -7.15
N ALA A 170 -5.24 12.17 -7.37
CA ALA A 170 -6.49 12.40 -6.67
C ALA A 170 -6.35 12.03 -5.19
N PRO A 171 -6.63 12.96 -4.26
CA PRO A 171 -6.48 12.68 -2.85
C PRO A 171 -7.52 11.66 -2.36
N LEU A 172 -7.05 10.65 -1.63
CA LEU A 172 -7.92 9.71 -0.90
C LEU A 172 -8.45 10.36 0.40
N PRO A 173 -9.51 9.78 1.00
CA PRO A 173 -9.93 10.13 2.36
C PRO A 173 -8.79 9.99 3.37
N ASP A 174 -8.83 10.75 4.47
CA ASP A 174 -7.74 10.77 5.46
C ASP A 174 -7.46 9.39 6.06
N GLU A 175 -8.52 8.59 6.25
CA GLU A 175 -8.48 7.25 6.81
C GLU A 175 -7.59 6.30 5.99
N ALA A 176 -7.48 6.51 4.67
CA ALA A 176 -6.61 5.71 3.81
C ALA A 176 -5.12 5.93 4.10
N TYR A 177 -4.76 7.08 4.67
CA TYR A 177 -3.38 7.42 5.03
C TYR A 177 -2.98 6.97 6.44
N LEU A 178 -3.93 6.55 7.28
CA LEU A 178 -3.69 6.24 8.69
C LEU A 178 -2.56 5.22 8.89
N GLN A 179 -2.62 4.08 8.21
CA GLN A 179 -1.60 3.04 8.33
C GLN A 179 -0.24 3.49 7.80
N GLY A 180 -0.20 4.17 6.64
CA GLY A 180 1.06 4.71 6.11
C GLY A 180 1.68 5.74 7.04
N ALA A 181 0.88 6.61 7.66
CA ALA A 181 1.34 7.60 8.62
C ALA A 181 1.88 6.98 9.91
N ILE A 182 1.26 5.89 10.40
CA ILE A 182 1.76 5.10 11.53
C ILE A 182 3.14 4.50 11.18
N GLN A 183 3.26 3.83 10.02
CA GLN A 183 4.51 3.21 9.59
C GLN A 183 5.66 4.23 9.50
N LEU A 184 5.42 5.36 8.85
CA LEU A 184 6.40 6.43 8.72
C LEU A 184 6.79 7.02 10.08
N SER A 185 5.82 7.26 10.97
CA SER A 185 6.07 7.82 12.30
C SER A 185 6.86 6.86 13.18
N LEU A 186 6.55 5.55 13.14
CA LEU A 186 7.32 4.51 13.83
C LEU A 186 8.76 4.46 13.34
N GLY A 187 8.98 4.53 12.03
CA GLY A 187 10.31 4.54 11.43
C GLY A 187 11.15 5.72 11.89
N GLN A 188 10.56 6.92 11.92
CA GLN A 188 11.25 8.16 12.28
C GLN A 188 11.44 8.33 13.79
N LEU A 189 10.55 7.76 14.61
CA LEU A 189 10.56 7.89 16.08
C LEU A 189 11.01 6.61 16.79
N SER A 190 11.65 5.69 16.07
CA SER A 190 12.00 4.35 16.56
C SER A 190 12.80 4.34 17.86
N GLU A 191 13.69 5.32 18.10
CA GLU A 191 14.44 5.41 19.36
C GLU A 191 13.52 5.57 20.58
N GLN A 192 12.45 6.36 20.45
CA GLN A 192 11.48 6.59 21.52
C GLN A 192 10.46 5.43 21.62
N TYR A 193 10.13 4.80 20.49
CA TYR A 193 9.06 3.81 20.36
C TYR A 193 9.56 2.40 20.00
N LEU A 194 10.80 2.05 20.36
CA LEU A 194 11.43 0.80 19.94
C LEU A 194 10.56 -0.45 20.23
N PRO A 195 9.98 -0.64 21.43
CA PRO A 195 9.12 -1.80 21.67
C PRO A 195 7.86 -1.79 20.80
N GLU A 196 7.25 -0.62 20.55
CA GLU A 196 6.10 -0.49 19.65
C GLU A 196 6.46 -0.79 18.19
N VAL A 197 7.65 -0.39 17.72
CA VAL A 197 8.17 -0.74 16.38
C VAL A 197 8.27 -2.25 16.24
N ILE A 198 8.86 -2.93 17.25
CA ILE A 198 8.99 -4.39 17.27
C ILE A 198 7.62 -5.07 17.28
N GLY A 199 6.67 -4.53 18.06
CA GLY A 199 5.30 -4.99 18.09
C GLY A 199 4.57 -4.84 16.77
N TYR A 200 4.67 -3.65 16.15
CA TYR A 200 4.07 -3.38 14.85
C TYR A 200 4.62 -4.36 13.80
N ASN A 201 5.94 -4.54 13.76
CA ASN A 201 6.60 -5.53 12.91
C ASN A 201 6.06 -6.95 13.16
N LEU A 202 5.94 -7.38 14.42
CA LEU A 202 5.40 -8.70 14.74
C LEU A 202 4.02 -8.92 14.13
N GLY A 203 3.13 -7.92 14.18
CA GLY A 203 1.78 -8.03 13.61
C GLY A 203 1.75 -7.94 12.09
N TYR A 204 2.53 -7.02 11.49
CA TYR A 204 2.54 -6.81 10.04
C TYR A 204 3.07 -8.03 9.29
N GLU A 205 4.09 -8.68 9.83
CA GLU A 205 4.74 -9.85 9.22
C GLU A 205 3.95 -11.16 9.36
N GLN A 206 2.79 -11.15 10.02
CA GLN A 206 1.91 -12.33 10.04
C GLN A 206 1.19 -12.43 8.69
N LEU A 207 1.31 -13.57 8.00
CA LEU A 207 0.61 -13.81 6.73
C LEU A 207 -0.92 -13.76 6.92
N PRO A 208 -1.63 -12.72 6.42
CA PRO A 208 -3.06 -12.64 6.59
C PRO A 208 -3.77 -13.34 5.42
N LEU A 209 -4.91 -13.99 5.71
CA LEU A 209 -5.69 -14.74 4.70
C LEU A 209 -6.00 -13.92 3.45
N HIS A 210 -6.22 -12.61 3.62
CA HIS A 210 -6.64 -11.78 2.51
C HIS A 210 -5.57 -11.71 1.40
N LEU A 211 -4.26 -11.74 1.70
CA LEU A 211 -3.22 -11.69 0.66
C LEU A 211 -3.27 -12.90 -0.27
N LEU A 212 -3.57 -14.08 0.26
CA LEU A 212 -3.73 -15.32 -0.51
C LEU A 212 -4.92 -15.22 -1.48
N ILE A 213 -6.07 -14.78 -0.98
CA ILE A 213 -7.30 -14.63 -1.77
C ILE A 213 -7.15 -13.50 -2.79
N THR A 214 -6.62 -12.34 -2.39
CA THR A 214 -6.35 -11.21 -3.26
C THR A 214 -5.44 -11.63 -4.41
N SER A 215 -4.32 -12.29 -4.14
CA SER A 215 -3.39 -12.76 -5.18
C SER A 215 -4.06 -13.72 -6.16
N PHE A 216 -4.90 -14.63 -5.66
CA PHE A 216 -5.64 -15.58 -6.48
C PHE A 216 -6.64 -14.86 -7.41
N GLU A 217 -7.46 -13.96 -6.86
CA GLU A 217 -8.54 -13.30 -7.60
C GLU A 217 -8.03 -12.21 -8.56
N LEU A 218 -6.95 -11.49 -8.21
CA LEU A 218 -6.30 -10.53 -9.11
C LEU A 218 -5.81 -11.22 -10.40
N ASN A 219 -5.20 -12.40 -10.26
CA ASN A 219 -4.78 -13.21 -11.40
C ASN A 219 -5.98 -13.63 -12.28
N GLU A 220 -7.13 -13.97 -11.69
CA GLU A 220 -8.37 -14.25 -12.46
C GLU A 220 -8.91 -13.02 -13.20
N LEU A 221 -8.68 -11.82 -12.64
CA LEU A 221 -9.06 -10.53 -13.24
C LEU A 221 -8.05 -10.00 -14.26
N GLY A 222 -6.96 -10.74 -14.52
CA GLY A 222 -5.90 -10.30 -15.41
C GLY A 222 -5.08 -9.12 -14.86
N ILE A 223 -5.06 -8.94 -13.55
CA ILE A 223 -4.21 -7.97 -12.84
C ILE A 223 -2.98 -8.72 -12.32
N ASP A 224 -1.80 -8.13 -12.45
CA ASP A 224 -0.55 -8.70 -11.95
C ASP A 224 -0.58 -8.80 -10.42
N PRO A 225 -0.56 -10.01 -9.82
CA PRO A 225 -0.66 -10.19 -8.37
C PRO A 225 0.72 -10.15 -7.69
N TYR A 226 1.82 -9.85 -8.40
CA TYR A 226 3.17 -10.15 -7.93
C TYR A 226 3.51 -9.54 -6.57
N TYR A 227 3.20 -8.27 -6.36
CA TYR A 227 3.42 -7.59 -5.07
C TYR A 227 2.76 -8.35 -3.90
N PHE A 228 1.52 -8.80 -4.06
CA PHE A 228 0.80 -9.55 -3.02
C PHE A 228 1.30 -11.00 -2.89
N THR A 229 1.74 -11.61 -3.99
CA THR A 229 2.28 -12.98 -4.00
C THR A 229 3.65 -13.06 -3.34
N LEU A 230 4.44 -11.98 -3.43
CA LEU A 230 5.77 -11.88 -2.84
C LEU A 230 5.70 -12.11 -1.33
N HIS A 231 4.84 -11.36 -0.64
CA HIS A 231 4.55 -11.46 0.80
C HIS A 231 4.14 -12.88 1.24
N VAL A 232 3.36 -13.60 0.43
CA VAL A 232 3.04 -15.02 0.71
C VAL A 232 4.29 -15.90 0.84
N THR A 233 5.36 -15.57 0.13
CA THR A 233 6.60 -16.35 0.11
C THR A 233 7.58 -15.89 1.19
N ILE A 234 7.80 -14.59 1.32
CA ILE A 234 8.82 -14.02 2.22
C ILE A 234 8.34 -13.98 3.68
N ASP A 235 7.03 -13.88 3.94
CA ASP A 235 6.45 -13.80 5.30
C ASP A 235 6.19 -15.20 5.91
N ASN A 236 6.89 -16.23 5.42
CA ASN A 236 6.64 -17.60 5.86
C ASN A 236 7.12 -17.84 7.31
N ALA A 237 6.43 -18.72 8.04
CA ALA A 237 6.75 -19.10 9.42
C ALA A 237 8.04 -19.94 9.57
N SER A 238 8.66 -20.43 8.49
CA SER A 238 9.83 -21.32 8.57
C SER A 238 11.13 -20.54 8.73
N THR A 239 11.46 -19.67 7.77
CA THR A 239 12.67 -18.83 7.78
C THR A 239 12.38 -17.40 7.32
N GLY A 240 11.10 -17.10 7.07
CA GLY A 240 10.62 -15.82 6.59
C GLY A 240 10.49 -14.77 7.69
N HIS A 241 9.88 -13.65 7.31
CA HIS A 241 9.75 -12.48 8.17
C HIS A 241 8.94 -12.72 9.44
N ALA A 242 7.85 -13.48 9.36
CA ALA A 242 7.05 -13.85 10.53
C ALA A 242 7.90 -14.45 11.66
N ARG A 243 8.82 -15.37 11.31
CA ARG A 243 9.71 -16.00 12.28
C ARG A 243 10.77 -15.04 12.80
N LYS A 244 11.42 -14.27 11.91
CA LYS A 244 12.39 -13.24 12.30
C LYS A 244 11.77 -12.23 13.26
N ALA A 245 10.50 -11.87 13.05
CA ALA A 245 9.77 -10.95 13.91
C ALA A 245 9.56 -11.52 15.32
N ALA A 246 9.10 -12.77 15.44
CA ALA A 246 8.96 -13.44 16.73
C ALA A 246 10.30 -13.58 17.48
N GLN A 247 11.38 -13.92 16.76
CA GLN A 247 12.73 -14.03 17.32
C GLN A 247 13.26 -12.69 17.80
N SER A 248 13.06 -11.63 17.02
CA SER A 248 13.50 -10.27 17.37
C SER A 248 12.89 -9.77 18.68
N VAL A 249 11.64 -10.16 18.99
CA VAL A 249 11.03 -9.86 20.30
C VAL A 249 11.85 -10.49 21.43
N ILE A 250 12.26 -11.74 21.29
CA ILE A 250 13.04 -12.47 22.32
C ILE A 250 14.46 -11.90 22.44
N GLU A 251 15.12 -11.63 21.31
CA GLU A 251 16.50 -11.14 21.27
C GLU A 251 16.67 -9.75 21.88
N LEU A 252 15.64 -8.91 21.75
CA LEU A 252 15.62 -7.54 22.29
C LEU A 252 14.92 -7.43 23.65
N LEU A 253 14.34 -8.52 24.16
CA LEU A 253 13.64 -8.52 25.45
C LEU A 253 14.63 -8.24 26.60
N PRO A 254 14.46 -7.16 27.38
CA PRO A 254 15.37 -6.86 28.47
C PRO A 254 15.25 -7.87 29.61
N VAL A 255 16.36 -8.07 30.33
CA VAL A 255 16.40 -8.89 31.54
C VAL A 255 16.03 -8.02 32.74
N GLY A 256 15.20 -8.53 33.65
CA GLY A 256 14.88 -7.87 34.92
C GLY A 256 13.60 -7.05 34.91
N GLN A 257 13.58 -5.92 35.60
CA GLN A 257 12.35 -5.20 35.97
C GLN A 257 11.62 -4.56 34.78
N GLU A 258 12.34 -4.23 33.69
CA GLU A 258 11.79 -3.59 32.50
C GLU A 258 11.08 -4.56 31.55
N ARG A 259 11.26 -5.88 31.76
CA ARG A 259 10.78 -6.93 30.86
C ARG A 259 9.27 -6.87 30.60
N ASN A 260 8.47 -6.71 31.66
CA ASN A 260 7.01 -6.70 31.54
C ASN A 260 6.52 -5.42 30.83
N GLU A 261 7.15 -4.29 31.11
CA GLU A 261 6.80 -3.01 30.48
C GLU A 261 7.18 -3.01 29.00
N PHE A 262 8.37 -3.54 28.67
CA PHE A 262 8.77 -3.75 27.28
C PHE A 262 7.75 -4.60 26.52
N TYR A 263 7.36 -5.75 27.07
CA TYR A 263 6.40 -6.63 26.40
C TYR A 263 5.00 -6.01 26.30
N ARG A 264 4.57 -5.23 27.29
CA ARG A 264 3.31 -4.46 27.22
C ARG A 264 3.34 -3.46 26.07
N ARG A 265 4.47 -2.78 25.85
CA ARG A 265 4.65 -1.85 24.73
C ARG A 265 4.76 -2.57 23.38
N VAL A 266 5.38 -3.76 23.32
CA VAL A 266 5.31 -4.65 22.15
C VAL A 266 3.85 -4.99 21.81
N ALA A 267 3.04 -5.39 22.79
CA ALA A 267 1.61 -5.65 22.55
C ALA A 267 0.84 -4.39 22.11
N SER A 268 1.24 -3.21 22.58
CA SER A 268 0.64 -1.93 22.16
C SER A 268 0.99 -1.61 20.71
N GLY A 269 2.24 -1.83 20.30
CA GLY A 269 2.67 -1.71 18.90
C GLY A 269 2.01 -2.73 17.98
N TYR A 270 1.85 -3.97 18.42
CA TYR A 270 1.14 -5.02 17.67
C TYR A 270 -0.27 -4.60 17.29
N ARG A 271 -1.02 -4.04 18.25
CA ARG A 271 -2.41 -3.59 18.06
C ARG A 271 -2.55 -2.42 17.09
N LEU A 272 -1.49 -1.67 16.79
CA LEU A 272 -1.55 -0.61 15.78
C LEU A 272 -1.90 -1.18 14.39
N ASN A 273 -1.61 -2.45 14.11
CA ASN A 273 -2.01 -3.13 12.86
C ASN A 273 -3.52 -3.22 12.68
N GLU A 274 -4.30 -3.18 13.78
CA GLU A 274 -5.76 -3.27 13.75
C GLU A 274 -6.45 -1.92 13.52
N LEU A 275 -5.70 -0.80 13.51
CA LEU A 275 -6.29 0.52 13.34
C LEU A 275 -6.66 0.82 11.89
N GLY A 276 -7.76 1.56 11.71
CA GLY A 276 -8.20 2.02 10.39
C GLY A 276 -9.06 0.98 9.67
N MET A 277 -9.24 1.17 8.37
CA MET A 277 -10.02 0.25 7.56
C MET A 277 -9.16 -0.94 7.13
N GLY A 278 -9.47 -2.13 7.64
CA GLY A 278 -8.84 -3.37 7.19
C GLY A 278 -9.12 -3.65 5.70
N SER A 279 -8.24 -4.40 5.04
CA SER A 279 -8.32 -4.68 3.59
C SER A 279 -9.71 -5.20 3.17
N THR A 280 -10.32 -6.09 3.95
CA THR A 280 -11.66 -6.61 3.66
C THR A 280 -12.75 -5.54 3.76
N ALA A 281 -12.64 -4.59 4.69
CA ALA A 281 -13.60 -3.49 4.83
C ALA A 281 -13.48 -2.52 3.63
N VAL A 282 -12.26 -2.22 3.17
CA VAL A 282 -12.02 -1.44 1.94
C VAL A 282 -12.62 -2.12 0.72
N ILE A 283 -12.46 -3.44 0.60
CA ILE A 283 -13.07 -4.21 -0.50
C ILE A 283 -14.60 -4.11 -0.48
N GLN A 284 -15.19 -4.19 0.72
CA GLN A 284 -16.64 -4.15 0.92
C GLN A 284 -17.25 -2.76 0.76
N SER A 285 -16.47 -1.68 0.93
CA SER A 285 -16.95 -0.31 0.80
C SER A 285 -17.14 0.15 -0.64
N PHE A 286 -16.71 -0.65 -1.63
CA PHE A 286 -16.84 -0.30 -3.04
C PHE A 286 -18.31 -0.33 -3.50
N ASP A 287 -18.75 0.80 -4.06
CA ASP A 287 -20.01 0.93 -4.78
C ASP A 287 -19.73 1.45 -6.19
N LEU A 288 -20.06 0.63 -7.20
CA LEU A 288 -19.74 0.91 -8.59
C LEU A 288 -20.49 2.14 -9.14
N GLU A 289 -21.74 2.35 -8.72
CA GLU A 289 -22.54 3.49 -9.17
C GLU A 289 -21.96 4.79 -8.60
N GLN A 290 -21.68 4.79 -7.29
CA GLN A 290 -21.11 5.96 -6.60
C GLN A 290 -19.74 6.32 -7.17
N GLU A 291 -18.89 5.33 -7.47
CA GLU A 291 -17.57 5.57 -8.05
C GLU A 291 -17.64 6.13 -9.48
N VAL A 292 -18.59 5.67 -10.31
CA VAL A 292 -18.83 6.23 -11.65
C VAL A 292 -19.31 7.67 -11.57
N VAL A 293 -20.29 7.96 -10.69
CA VAL A 293 -20.81 9.31 -10.49
C VAL A 293 -19.70 10.24 -9.98
N ALA A 294 -18.96 9.83 -8.94
CA ALA A 294 -17.88 10.62 -8.36
C ALA A 294 -16.77 10.91 -9.38
N MET A 295 -16.42 9.94 -10.22
CA MET A 295 -15.46 10.10 -11.31
C MET A 295 -15.93 11.14 -12.34
N LEU A 296 -17.18 11.04 -12.80
CA LEU A 296 -17.73 11.99 -13.77
C LEU A 296 -17.90 13.39 -13.16
N GLU A 297 -18.24 13.51 -11.88
CA GLU A 297 -18.30 14.81 -11.17
C GLU A 297 -16.92 15.48 -11.08
N ARG A 298 -15.85 14.72 -10.85
CA ARG A 298 -14.47 15.27 -10.91
C ARG A 298 -14.17 15.81 -12.30
N LYS A 299 -14.50 15.05 -13.35
CA LYS A 299 -14.28 15.48 -14.75
C LYS A 299 -15.16 16.64 -15.18
N ARG A 300 -16.40 16.70 -14.68
CA ARG A 300 -17.38 17.75 -14.95
C ARG A 300 -16.79 19.15 -14.80
N THR A 301 -16.02 19.37 -13.73
CA THR A 301 -15.37 20.65 -13.41
C THR A 301 -14.54 21.21 -14.58
N PHE A 302 -13.90 20.32 -15.35
CA PHE A 302 -13.07 20.67 -16.50
C PHE A 302 -13.83 20.54 -17.84
N GLY A 303 -14.79 19.61 -17.93
CA GLY A 303 -15.52 19.31 -19.17
C GLY A 303 -16.66 20.28 -19.51
N GLN A 304 -17.19 21.04 -18.54
CA GLN A 304 -18.41 21.87 -18.67
C GLN A 304 -18.41 22.96 -19.76
N HIS A 305 -17.29 23.21 -20.43
CA HIS A 305 -17.18 24.20 -21.51
C HIS A 305 -16.53 23.63 -22.79
N MET A 306 -16.29 22.33 -22.84
CA MET A 306 -15.45 21.70 -23.87
C MET A 306 -16.23 21.06 -25.03
N HIS A 307 -17.57 21.10 -24.98
CA HIS A 307 -18.42 20.48 -26.00
C HIS A 307 -19.09 21.54 -26.89
N SER A 308 -19.26 21.26 -28.18
CA SER A 308 -20.11 22.09 -29.05
C SER A 308 -21.59 21.86 -28.71
N ASP A 309 -22.40 22.93 -28.73
CA ASP A 309 -23.83 22.89 -28.39
C ASP A 309 -24.75 22.19 -29.42
N TYR A 310 -24.16 21.49 -30.40
CA TYR A 310 -24.89 20.73 -31.41
C TYR A 310 -25.61 19.50 -30.85
N CYS A 311 -25.08 18.90 -29.79
CA CYS A 311 -25.70 17.74 -29.16
C CYS A 311 -26.59 18.19 -27.99
N ARG A 312 -27.91 18.00 -28.14
CA ARG A 312 -28.89 18.21 -27.08
C ARG A 312 -29.53 16.90 -26.66
N LEU A 313 -29.55 16.64 -25.36
CA LEU A 313 -30.15 15.50 -24.70
C LEU A 313 -31.16 16.03 -23.69
N ASP A 314 -32.42 15.70 -23.92
CA ASP A 314 -33.56 16.18 -23.13
C ASP A 314 -33.64 17.71 -22.98
N GLY A 315 -33.39 18.41 -24.10
CA GLY A 315 -33.48 19.87 -24.16
C GLY A 315 -32.22 20.59 -23.68
N LYS A 316 -31.31 19.92 -22.94
CA LYS A 316 -30.04 20.48 -22.48
C LYS A 316 -28.86 20.08 -23.37
N THR A 317 -27.87 20.95 -23.56
CA THR A 317 -26.56 20.60 -24.16
C THR A 317 -25.71 19.82 -23.17
N VAL A 318 -24.63 19.17 -23.64
CA VAL A 318 -23.68 18.49 -22.74
C VAL A 318 -23.04 19.48 -21.75
N ASN A 319 -22.70 20.69 -22.19
CA ASN A 319 -22.18 21.73 -21.30
C ASN A 319 -23.22 22.13 -20.23
N GLU A 320 -24.50 22.25 -20.60
CA GLU A 320 -25.58 22.55 -19.64
C GLU A 320 -25.77 21.42 -18.62
N TRP A 321 -25.60 20.15 -19.00
CA TRP A 321 -25.61 19.00 -18.07
C TRP A 321 -24.42 18.99 -17.11
N LEU A 322 -23.26 19.50 -17.55
CA LEU A 322 -22.04 19.54 -16.76
C LEU A 322 -21.88 20.86 -15.96
N ALA A 323 -22.76 21.84 -16.16
CA ALA A 323 -22.61 23.17 -15.56
C ALA A 323 -22.79 23.18 -14.04
N HIS A 324 -23.58 22.26 -13.48
CA HIS A 324 -23.90 22.21 -12.06
C HIS A 324 -23.50 20.87 -11.44
N PRO A 325 -23.03 20.88 -10.16
CA PRO A 325 -22.82 19.64 -9.43
C PRO A 325 -24.13 18.87 -9.22
N ASP A 326 -24.00 17.58 -8.95
CA ASP A 326 -25.08 16.65 -8.60
C ASP A 326 -26.05 16.33 -9.75
N GLN A 327 -25.75 16.77 -10.98
CA GLN A 327 -26.56 16.48 -12.18
C GLN A 327 -26.12 15.21 -12.91
N ILE A 328 -24.96 14.64 -12.58
CA ILE A 328 -24.41 13.47 -13.25
C ILE A 328 -25.34 12.24 -13.19
N PRO A 329 -25.99 11.89 -12.06
CA PRO A 329 -26.94 10.77 -12.03
C PRO A 329 -28.09 10.93 -13.03
N GLU A 330 -28.74 12.11 -13.05
CA GLU A 330 -29.81 12.41 -14.01
C GLU A 330 -29.29 12.38 -15.46
N PHE A 331 -28.07 12.86 -15.69
CA PHE A 331 -27.47 12.83 -17.02
C PHE A 331 -27.19 11.40 -17.50
N LEU A 332 -26.74 10.50 -16.63
CA LEU A 332 -26.56 9.08 -16.94
C LEU A 332 -27.90 8.41 -17.30
N ASP A 333 -28.96 8.70 -16.55
CA ASP A 333 -30.32 8.21 -16.86
C ASP A 333 -30.78 8.69 -18.26
N VAL A 334 -30.51 9.94 -18.60
CA VAL A 334 -30.81 10.50 -19.93
C VAL A 334 -29.97 9.79 -21.02
N LEU A 335 -28.68 9.55 -20.80
CA LEU A 335 -27.84 8.81 -21.75
C LEU A 335 -28.33 7.38 -21.95
N GLN A 336 -28.80 6.71 -20.89
CA GLN A 336 -29.36 5.36 -20.98
C GLN A 336 -30.70 5.35 -21.70
N SER A 337 -31.66 6.21 -21.31
CA SER A 337 -32.99 6.29 -21.94
C SER A 337 -32.94 6.64 -23.44
N ARG A 338 -31.94 7.41 -23.86
CA ARG A 338 -31.68 7.75 -25.27
C ARG A 338 -30.86 6.70 -26.02
N GLY A 339 -30.50 5.58 -25.36
CA GLY A 339 -29.76 4.46 -25.96
C GLY A 339 -28.29 4.76 -26.26
N TRP A 340 -27.72 5.84 -25.69
CA TRP A 340 -26.28 6.10 -25.76
C TRP A 340 -25.49 5.12 -24.90
N ILE A 341 -26.09 4.73 -23.78
CA ILE A 341 -25.61 3.73 -22.85
C ILE A 341 -26.59 2.55 -22.90
N LYS A 342 -26.06 1.35 -23.12
CA LYS A 342 -26.80 0.09 -23.07
C LYS A 342 -26.29 -0.73 -21.90
N ARG A 343 -27.02 -0.67 -20.79
CA ARG A 343 -26.69 -1.39 -19.56
C ARG A 343 -26.87 -2.90 -19.73
N HIS A 344 -26.09 -3.68 -19.00
CA HIS A 344 -26.16 -5.15 -18.98
C HIS A 344 -25.82 -5.79 -20.36
N GLU A 345 -25.03 -5.09 -21.17
CA GLU A 345 -24.57 -5.52 -22.48
C GLU A 345 -23.06 -5.28 -22.64
N ASP A 346 -22.44 -5.94 -23.63
CA ASP A 346 -21.06 -5.63 -24.02
C ASP A 346 -20.90 -4.11 -24.27
N PRO A 347 -19.98 -3.42 -23.56
CA PRO A 347 -19.78 -1.98 -23.71
C PRO A 347 -19.53 -1.50 -25.14
N ILE A 348 -19.02 -2.37 -26.03
CA ILE A 348 -18.86 -2.05 -27.46
C ILE A 348 -20.19 -1.76 -28.17
N HIS A 349 -21.34 -2.08 -27.58
CA HIS A 349 -22.65 -1.72 -28.12
C HIS A 349 -23.14 -0.34 -27.67
N SER A 350 -22.52 0.26 -26.65
CA SER A 350 -22.83 1.60 -26.18
C SER A 350 -22.14 2.66 -27.03
N ARG A 351 -22.90 3.67 -27.47
CA ARG A 351 -22.35 4.84 -28.19
C ARG A 351 -21.39 5.62 -27.29
N PHE A 352 -21.76 5.81 -26.03
CA PHE A 352 -20.98 6.59 -25.06
C PHE A 352 -19.57 6.00 -24.87
N TRP A 353 -19.46 4.68 -24.74
CA TRP A 353 -18.17 3.96 -24.65
C TRP A 353 -17.22 4.28 -25.82
N LYS A 354 -17.75 4.27 -27.05
CA LYS A 354 -16.97 4.57 -28.27
C LYS A 354 -16.48 6.01 -28.38
N LEU A 355 -16.97 6.91 -27.50
CA LEU A 355 -16.52 8.30 -27.53
C LEU A 355 -15.13 8.47 -26.91
N PHE A 356 -14.72 7.60 -25.99
CA PHE A 356 -13.42 7.68 -25.31
C PHE A 356 -12.56 6.41 -25.46
N GLU A 357 -13.13 5.32 -25.98
CA GLU A 357 -12.42 4.08 -26.25
C GLU A 357 -12.51 3.67 -27.73
N GLY A 358 -11.35 3.34 -28.32
CA GLY A 358 -11.22 2.92 -29.72
C GLY A 358 -10.47 3.91 -30.62
N VAL A 359 -10.14 3.45 -31.83
CA VAL A 359 -9.40 4.25 -32.83
C VAL A 359 -10.23 5.46 -33.26
N GLY A 360 -9.67 6.66 -33.11
CA GLY A 360 -10.34 7.91 -33.51
C GLY A 360 -11.40 8.40 -32.51
N ALA A 361 -11.42 7.88 -31.28
CA ALA A 361 -12.33 8.32 -30.23
C ALA A 361 -12.16 9.85 -29.95
N PRO A 362 -13.24 10.66 -30.04
CA PRO A 362 -13.15 12.12 -29.90
C PRO A 362 -12.72 12.58 -28.49
N MET A 363 -12.90 11.75 -27.47
CA MET A 363 -12.49 11.99 -26.08
C MET A 363 -11.28 11.12 -25.69
N PHE A 364 -10.43 10.74 -26.65
CA PHE A 364 -9.19 10.01 -26.38
C PHE A 364 -8.32 10.75 -25.35
N GLY A 365 -7.83 10.03 -24.35
CA GLY A 365 -6.99 10.57 -23.27
C GLY A 365 -7.74 11.31 -22.16
N VAL A 366 -9.07 11.45 -22.24
CA VAL A 366 -9.88 12.09 -21.18
C VAL A 366 -10.03 11.19 -19.96
N PHE A 367 -10.12 9.88 -20.15
CA PHE A 367 -10.29 8.87 -19.10
C PHE A 367 -9.02 8.03 -18.98
N ASN A 368 -8.51 7.86 -17.76
CA ASN A 368 -7.43 6.92 -17.46
C ASN A 368 -7.95 5.46 -17.42
N GLY A 369 -7.05 4.50 -17.22
CA GLY A 369 -7.38 3.07 -17.18
C GLY A 369 -8.42 2.70 -16.13
N TYR A 370 -8.32 3.23 -14.91
CA TYR A 370 -9.31 2.98 -13.86
C TYR A 370 -10.69 3.51 -14.23
N GLU A 371 -10.76 4.74 -14.72
CA GLU A 371 -12.04 5.38 -15.06
C GLU A 371 -12.71 4.71 -16.27
N LYS A 372 -11.91 4.25 -17.24
CA LYS A 372 -12.40 3.37 -18.31
C LYS A 372 -12.92 2.06 -17.76
N GLN A 373 -12.23 1.43 -16.81
CA GLN A 373 -12.68 0.17 -16.21
C GLN A 373 -13.97 0.34 -15.39
N LEU A 374 -14.12 1.46 -14.67
CA LEU A 374 -15.38 1.82 -13.99
C LEU A 374 -16.53 1.90 -14.98
N MET A 375 -16.37 2.68 -16.05
CA MET A 375 -17.41 2.79 -17.07
C MET A 375 -17.68 1.46 -17.78
N HIS A 376 -16.63 0.68 -18.05
CA HIS A 376 -16.75 -0.64 -18.64
C HIS A 376 -17.64 -1.54 -17.77
N ASP A 377 -17.29 -1.70 -16.51
CA ASP A 377 -17.98 -2.61 -15.59
C ASP A 377 -19.40 -2.12 -15.29
N TRP A 378 -19.60 -0.80 -15.21
CA TRP A 378 -20.91 -0.20 -15.02
C TRP A 378 -21.82 -0.42 -16.24
N ILE A 379 -21.35 -0.16 -17.46
CA ILE A 379 -22.12 -0.45 -18.68
C ILE A 379 -22.42 -1.95 -18.77
N ALA A 380 -21.40 -2.77 -18.53
CA ALA A 380 -21.50 -4.21 -18.69
C ALA A 380 -22.44 -4.87 -17.68
N GLY A 381 -22.51 -4.40 -16.43
CA GLY A 381 -23.42 -4.94 -15.42
C GLY A 381 -23.41 -6.48 -15.37
N ASP A 382 -24.57 -7.11 -15.49
CA ASP A 382 -24.73 -8.57 -15.43
C ASP A 382 -24.16 -9.32 -16.64
N TRP A 383 -23.76 -8.61 -17.71
CA TRP A 383 -23.01 -9.22 -18.81
C TRP A 383 -21.64 -9.73 -18.35
N LEU A 384 -21.04 -9.06 -17.36
CA LEU A 384 -19.88 -9.60 -16.67
C LEU A 384 -20.33 -10.76 -15.78
N SER A 385 -19.88 -11.98 -16.10
CA SER A 385 -19.99 -13.07 -15.13
C SER A 385 -19.25 -12.68 -13.85
N ASP A 386 -19.86 -12.92 -12.70
CA ASP A 386 -19.38 -12.60 -11.34
C ASP A 386 -18.13 -13.41 -10.90
N GLY A 387 -17.41 -14.00 -11.86
CA GLY A 387 -16.34 -14.95 -11.61
C GLY A 387 -16.83 -16.33 -11.19
N SER A 388 -18.14 -16.63 -11.29
CA SER A 388 -18.61 -18.02 -11.36
C SER A 388 -18.06 -18.66 -12.63
N ALA A 389 -17.17 -19.64 -12.46
CA ALA A 389 -16.74 -20.44 -13.60
C ALA A 389 -17.95 -21.27 -14.07
N PRO A 390 -18.34 -21.27 -15.36
CA PRO A 390 -19.16 -22.34 -15.87
C PRO A 390 -18.43 -23.67 -15.62
N PRO A 391 -19.12 -24.81 -15.41
CA PRO A 391 -18.48 -26.10 -15.21
C PRO A 391 -17.76 -26.52 -16.50
N THR A 392 -16.53 -26.04 -16.69
CA THR A 392 -15.72 -26.36 -17.87
C THR A 392 -14.87 -27.57 -17.59
N VAL A 393 -15.34 -28.71 -18.06
CA VAL A 393 -14.49 -29.86 -18.38
C VAL A 393 -13.43 -29.37 -19.38
N GLY A 394 -12.17 -29.25 -18.95
CA GLY A 394 -11.01 -29.31 -19.84
C GLY A 394 -10.42 -28.01 -20.41
N LYS A 395 -10.85 -26.80 -20.03
CA LYS A 395 -10.12 -25.56 -20.40
C LYS A 395 -9.21 -25.10 -19.26
N ARG A 396 -7.90 -25.12 -19.51
CA ARG A 396 -6.87 -24.61 -18.59
C ARG A 396 -7.21 -23.17 -18.22
N LEU A 397 -7.06 -22.84 -16.93
CA LEU A 397 -7.01 -21.46 -16.42
C LEU A 397 -6.17 -20.59 -17.39
N PRO A 398 -6.53 -19.31 -17.62
CA PRO A 398 -5.72 -18.39 -18.43
C PRO A 398 -4.26 -18.55 -18.02
N GLU A 399 -3.31 -18.57 -18.97
CA GLU A 399 -1.87 -18.78 -18.70
C GLU A 399 -1.49 -18.02 -17.44
N ALA A 400 -1.39 -18.75 -16.32
CA ALA A 400 -1.25 -18.11 -15.02
C ALA A 400 -0.02 -17.22 -15.10
N PHE A 401 -0.04 -16.02 -14.50
CA PHE A 401 1.15 -15.18 -14.46
C PHE A 401 2.40 -15.96 -13.96
N ARG A 402 2.19 -17.05 -13.21
CA ARG A 402 3.16 -18.14 -12.91
C ARG A 402 4.06 -18.57 -14.10
N SER A 403 3.57 -18.62 -15.34
CA SER A 403 4.38 -18.97 -16.52
C SER A 403 5.31 -17.83 -16.96
N ARG A 404 4.89 -16.56 -16.81
CA ARG A 404 5.72 -15.38 -17.07
C ARG A 404 6.85 -15.26 -16.03
N PHE A 405 6.60 -15.60 -14.77
CA PHE A 405 7.64 -15.59 -13.73
C PHE A 405 8.76 -16.61 -13.97
N ARG A 406 8.43 -17.78 -14.54
CA ARG A 406 9.45 -18.76 -14.96
C ARG A 406 10.35 -18.22 -16.07
N ASN A 407 9.81 -17.32 -16.91
CA ASN A 407 10.56 -16.67 -17.99
C ASN A 407 11.28 -15.39 -17.54
N LEU A 408 10.89 -14.74 -16.43
CA LEU A 408 11.66 -13.64 -15.82
C LEU A 408 12.86 -14.15 -15.01
N GLN A 409 12.73 -15.30 -14.34
CA GLN A 409 13.87 -15.99 -13.72
C GLN A 409 14.81 -16.62 -14.77
N ASN A 410 14.30 -16.96 -15.96
CA ASN A 410 15.09 -17.49 -17.09
C ASN A 410 15.47 -16.42 -18.14
N ALA A 411 14.96 -15.21 -18.05
CA ALA A 411 15.54 -14.05 -18.72
C ALA A 411 16.83 -13.81 -17.97
N GLY A 412 17.90 -14.43 -18.48
CA GLY A 412 19.09 -14.75 -17.73
C GLY A 412 19.62 -13.58 -16.91
N GLN A 413 20.33 -13.93 -15.84
CA GLN A 413 21.41 -13.08 -15.32
C GLN A 413 21.99 -12.30 -16.50
N PRO A 414 21.95 -10.95 -16.48
CA PRO A 414 22.80 -10.21 -17.40
C PRO A 414 24.16 -10.84 -17.24
N SER A 415 24.66 -11.44 -18.32
CA SER A 415 26.01 -11.99 -18.35
C SER A 415 26.90 -10.96 -17.66
N LEU A 416 27.72 -11.40 -16.69
CA LEU A 416 28.71 -10.57 -15.98
C LEU A 416 29.81 -10.00 -16.92
N THR A 417 29.48 -9.87 -18.20
CA THR A 417 30.25 -9.33 -19.31
C THR A 417 29.54 -8.13 -19.97
N ALA A 418 28.52 -7.55 -19.35
CA ALA A 418 28.17 -6.15 -19.62
C ALA A 418 29.17 -5.29 -18.83
N GLY A 419 30.10 -4.66 -19.54
CA GLY A 419 31.14 -3.82 -18.94
C GLY A 419 30.53 -2.87 -17.91
N ALA A 420 31.21 -2.71 -16.77
CA ALA A 420 30.85 -1.73 -15.76
C ALA A 420 30.45 -0.42 -16.46
N PRO A 421 29.27 0.16 -16.17
CA PRO A 421 28.89 1.42 -16.77
C PRO A 421 30.04 2.39 -16.50
N THR A 422 30.60 2.96 -17.57
CA THR A 422 31.59 4.02 -17.44
C THR A 422 30.95 5.12 -16.57
N ALA A 423 31.74 5.75 -15.70
CA ALA A 423 31.26 6.78 -14.77
C ALA A 423 30.47 7.94 -15.43
N THR A 424 30.51 8.03 -16.76
CA THR A 424 29.77 8.97 -17.61
C THR A 424 28.30 8.61 -17.88
N ASP A 425 27.87 7.36 -17.65
CA ASP A 425 26.50 6.88 -17.98
C ASP A 425 25.66 6.54 -16.72
N ALA A 426 26.17 6.89 -15.54
CA ALA A 426 25.46 6.69 -14.28
C ALA A 426 24.41 7.79 -14.05
N ASP A 427 23.24 7.37 -13.56
CA ASP A 427 22.18 8.26 -13.07
C ASP A 427 22.76 9.40 -12.21
N PRO A 428 22.33 10.66 -12.41
CA PRO A 428 22.90 11.81 -11.69
C PRO A 428 22.85 11.65 -10.16
N ASP A 429 21.79 11.05 -9.62
CA ASP A 429 21.61 10.88 -8.19
C ASP A 429 22.59 9.82 -7.65
N VAL A 430 22.87 8.77 -8.43
CA VAL A 430 23.87 7.74 -8.09
C VAL A 430 25.28 8.34 -8.11
N ARG A 431 25.58 9.21 -9.08
CA ARG A 431 26.87 9.93 -9.12
C ARG A 431 27.03 10.84 -7.91
N GLU A 432 25.98 11.56 -7.53
CA GLU A 432 26.00 12.40 -6.33
C GLU A 432 26.24 11.58 -5.06
N LEU A 433 25.56 10.45 -4.91
CA LEU A 433 25.78 9.53 -3.79
C LEU A 433 27.24 9.06 -3.71
N HIS A 434 27.83 8.62 -4.83
CA HIS A 434 29.23 8.21 -4.86
C HIS A 434 30.18 9.35 -4.49
N MET A 435 29.99 10.56 -5.03
CA MET A 435 30.82 11.72 -4.67
C MET A 435 30.72 12.05 -3.16
N LYS A 436 29.52 11.96 -2.57
CA LYS A 436 29.32 12.12 -1.13
C LYS A 436 30.07 11.05 -0.34
N LEU A 437 30.00 9.78 -0.75
CA LEU A 437 30.68 8.68 -0.07
C LEU A 437 32.21 8.72 -0.21
N GLU A 438 32.74 9.20 -1.34
CA GLU A 438 34.18 9.36 -1.58
C GLU A 438 34.77 10.49 -0.72
N SER A 439 34.02 11.57 -0.51
CA SER A 439 34.43 12.72 0.29
C SER A 439 34.14 12.58 1.80
N ALA A 440 33.22 11.69 2.18
CA ALA A 440 32.83 11.45 3.57
C ALA A 440 33.92 10.73 4.38
N ALA A 441 34.04 11.09 5.66
CA ALA A 441 34.85 10.34 6.60
C ALA A 441 34.30 8.90 6.77
N ALA A 442 35.13 7.95 7.21
CA ALA A 442 34.71 6.55 7.38
C ALA A 442 33.48 6.41 8.30
N SER A 443 33.36 7.24 9.34
CA SER A 443 32.23 7.28 10.27
C SER A 443 30.94 7.84 9.65
N GLU A 444 31.03 8.60 8.55
CA GLU A 444 29.90 9.28 7.90
C GLU A 444 29.33 8.48 6.74
N LYS A 445 30.06 7.47 6.25
CA LYS A 445 29.63 6.64 5.12
C LYS A 445 28.31 5.90 5.39
N MET A 446 28.18 5.23 6.54
CA MET A 446 26.91 4.55 6.89
C MET A 446 25.73 5.51 7.08
N PRO A 447 25.86 6.60 7.85
CA PRO A 447 24.82 7.62 7.90
C PRO A 447 24.36 8.12 6.51
N THR A 448 25.31 8.34 5.59
CA THR A 448 25.01 8.76 4.21
C THR A 448 24.21 7.72 3.43
N LEU A 449 24.53 6.43 3.58
CA LEU A 449 23.73 5.35 2.99
C LEU A 449 22.32 5.30 3.60
N ILE A 450 22.23 5.35 4.94
CA ILE A 450 20.96 5.32 5.68
C ILE A 450 20.03 6.45 5.24
N GLU A 451 20.53 7.66 5.06
CA GLU A 451 19.72 8.79 4.57
C GLU A 451 19.09 8.50 3.19
N SER A 452 19.87 7.85 2.31
CA SER A 452 19.45 7.49 0.96
C SER A 452 18.49 6.29 0.91
N MET A 453 18.44 5.51 2.01
CA MET A 453 17.52 4.39 2.20
C MET A 453 16.23 4.79 2.91
N SER A 454 15.95 6.07 3.10
CA SER A 454 14.69 6.54 3.71
C SER A 454 13.44 6.13 2.91
N PRO A 455 12.24 6.07 3.55
CA PRO A 455 10.98 5.75 2.86
C PRO A 455 10.70 6.58 1.60
N ALA A 456 11.13 7.84 1.57
CA ALA A 456 10.97 8.70 0.41
C ALA A 456 11.95 8.38 -0.75
N ARG A 457 13.11 7.76 -0.45
CA ARG A 457 14.26 7.70 -1.37
C ARG A 457 14.66 6.29 -1.78
N HIS A 458 14.35 5.27 -0.98
CA HIS A 458 14.91 3.92 -1.19
C HIS A 458 14.60 3.30 -2.56
N ALA A 459 13.47 3.69 -3.18
CA ALA A 459 13.06 3.23 -4.50
C ALA A 459 13.66 4.04 -5.68
N THR A 460 14.46 5.09 -5.43
CA THR A 460 15.19 5.82 -6.48
C THR A 460 16.46 5.08 -6.89
N ALA A 461 17.09 5.47 -8.00
CA ALA A 461 18.34 4.87 -8.44
C ALA A 461 19.45 4.96 -7.36
N ALA A 462 19.55 6.11 -6.68
CA ALA A 462 20.47 6.30 -5.56
C ALA A 462 20.10 5.45 -4.35
N GLY A 463 18.81 5.35 -3.99
CA GLY A 463 18.36 4.53 -2.86
C GLY A 463 18.61 3.03 -3.06
N LEU A 464 18.36 2.53 -4.27
CA LEU A 464 18.68 1.15 -4.66
C LEU A 464 20.19 0.90 -4.58
N CYS A 465 21.00 1.85 -5.06
CA CYS A 465 22.45 1.76 -4.94
C CYS A 465 22.93 1.79 -3.48
N ALA A 466 22.38 2.67 -2.66
CA ALA A 466 22.71 2.77 -1.24
C ALA A 466 22.38 1.46 -0.50
N THR A 467 21.25 0.85 -0.83
CA THR A 467 20.82 -0.43 -0.27
C THR A 467 21.84 -1.53 -0.58
N ARG A 468 22.27 -1.66 -1.85
CA ARG A 468 23.31 -2.65 -2.22
C ARG A 468 24.61 -2.44 -1.44
N LEU A 469 25.07 -1.20 -1.32
CA LEU A 469 26.29 -0.87 -0.56
C LEU A 469 26.16 -1.18 0.93
N PHE A 470 24.98 -0.94 1.51
CA PHE A 470 24.68 -1.23 2.91
C PHE A 470 24.66 -2.74 3.18
N VAL A 471 24.00 -3.52 2.30
CA VAL A 471 23.98 -4.99 2.36
C VAL A 471 25.40 -5.55 2.31
N SER A 472 26.24 -5.09 1.37
CA SER A 472 27.65 -5.49 1.30
C SER A 472 28.39 -5.16 2.59
N SER A 473 28.22 -3.94 3.12
CA SER A 473 28.88 -3.50 4.36
C SER A 473 28.49 -4.36 5.57
N MET A 474 27.23 -4.80 5.66
CA MET A 474 26.79 -5.72 6.70
C MET A 474 27.40 -7.12 6.52
N ALA A 475 27.45 -7.63 5.29
CA ALA A 475 28.02 -8.96 5.00
C ALA A 475 29.52 -9.04 5.33
N GLU A 476 30.29 -8.01 4.98
CA GLU A 476 31.73 -7.91 5.30
C GLU A 476 31.97 -7.98 6.81
N ARG A 477 31.12 -7.30 7.59
CA ARG A 477 31.24 -7.28 9.04
C ARG A 477 30.93 -8.63 9.68
N VAL A 478 29.93 -9.34 9.15
CA VAL A 478 29.55 -10.68 9.65
C VAL A 478 30.60 -11.73 9.29
N THR A 479 31.22 -11.63 8.12
CA THR A 479 32.17 -12.63 7.60
C THR A 479 33.63 -12.33 7.91
N GLY A 480 33.99 -11.08 8.21
CA GLY A 480 35.37 -10.63 8.43
C GLY A 480 36.21 -10.57 7.16
N VAL A 481 35.61 -10.69 5.98
CA VAL A 481 36.27 -10.68 4.66
C VAL A 481 35.68 -9.52 3.83
N PRO A 482 36.51 -8.59 3.32
CA PRO A 482 36.02 -7.53 2.42
C PRO A 482 35.50 -8.13 1.11
N ALA A 483 34.40 -7.58 0.58
CA ALA A 483 33.68 -8.09 -0.60
C ALA A 483 34.38 -7.75 -1.92
#